data_AF-A0A0G1K261-F1
#
_entry.id   AF-A0A0G1K261-F1
#
_cell.length_a   1.000
_cell.length_b   1.000
_cell.length_c   1.000
_cell.angle_alpha   90.00
_cell.angle_beta   90.00
_cell.angle_gamma   90.00
#
_symmetry.space_group_name_H-M   'P 1'
#
loop_
_entity.id
_entity.type
_entity.pdbx_description
1 polymer ?
#
loop_
_entity_poly.entity_id
_entity_poly.type
_entity_poly.pdbx_seq_one_letter_code
_entity_poly.pdbx_strand_id
1 'polypeptide(L)'
;MYDFAIIGGGPTGYAAAMYAGRLNLKTIIFTGAPGGLIITTDFVDNYPGFKHISGYDLFSNVQEHARSYEITEISAEATSVRSNDRGAFIIQTKKDSHETKTVLFATGASHRKITVPGAAEFENKGIHYCALCDGFAYKGKIVAIVGGADSAAKESLELAQNAEIVYILCRGSALRGEPVNVTRVHQNKKIKLVTNINPVKIIGKERVEGVELDRPYEGSAILKVQGIFVAIGHIPQSELSLQLGVLRNEKKEIVINRFTETNVHGVYAAGDVSDTPFKQMIIGCAEGVMAAYRAYEHLAKAI
;
A
#
# COMPACT_ATOMS: atom_id res chain seq x y z
N MET A 1 -19.96 -6.46 22.40
CA MET A 1 -19.80 -5.10 21.84
C MET A 1 -18.39 -4.62 22.14
N TYR A 2 -17.71 -4.06 21.14
CA TYR A 2 -16.39 -3.45 21.21
C TYR A 2 -16.50 -1.93 21.29
N ASP A 3 -15.45 -1.28 21.76
CA ASP A 3 -15.35 0.18 21.77
C ASP A 3 -14.83 0.69 20.43
N PHE A 4 -13.80 0.02 19.91
CA PHE A 4 -13.10 0.40 18.69
C PHE A 4 -12.84 -0.81 17.79
N ALA A 5 -13.24 -0.71 16.53
CA ALA A 5 -12.95 -1.72 15.53
C ALA A 5 -12.05 -1.16 14.43
N ILE A 6 -11.04 -1.94 14.06
CA ILE A 6 -10.04 -1.57 13.06
C ILE A 6 -10.18 -2.52 11.87
N ILE A 7 -10.36 -1.97 10.68
CA ILE A 7 -10.45 -2.75 9.44
C ILE A 7 -9.14 -2.55 8.67
N GLY A 8 -8.27 -3.56 8.69
CA GLY A 8 -6.98 -3.58 8.00
C GLY A 8 -5.83 -4.09 8.87
N GLY A 9 -5.14 -5.14 8.42
CA GLY A 9 -4.04 -5.80 9.12
C GLY A 9 -2.64 -5.30 8.74
N GLY A 10 -2.51 -4.06 8.29
CA GLY A 10 -1.23 -3.42 8.00
C GLY A 10 -0.62 -2.69 9.22
N PRO A 11 0.56 -2.05 9.08
CA PRO A 11 1.21 -1.33 10.18
C PRO A 11 0.34 -0.22 10.78
N THR A 12 -0.44 0.50 9.95
CA THR A 12 -1.40 1.52 10.42
C THR A 12 -2.43 0.94 11.39
N GLY A 13 -3.01 -0.22 11.05
CA GLY A 13 -4.02 -0.87 11.88
C GLY A 13 -3.44 -1.37 13.20
N TYR A 14 -2.26 -1.98 13.17
CA TYR A 14 -1.58 -2.43 14.40
C TYR A 14 -1.09 -1.27 15.27
N ALA A 15 -0.61 -0.16 14.69
CA ALA A 15 -0.28 1.04 15.47
C ALA A 15 -1.51 1.62 16.19
N ALA A 16 -2.67 1.65 15.52
CA ALA A 16 -3.93 2.04 16.13
C ALA A 16 -4.35 1.07 17.24
N ALA A 17 -4.26 -0.24 17.01
CA ALA A 17 -4.60 -1.28 17.99
C ALA A 17 -3.73 -1.19 19.25
N MET A 18 -2.42 -0.97 19.07
CA MET A 18 -1.47 -0.73 20.16
C MET A 18 -1.90 0.45 21.04
N TYR A 19 -2.24 1.60 20.44
CA TYR A 19 -2.69 2.76 21.23
C TYR A 19 -4.08 2.56 21.84
N ALA A 20 -4.98 1.86 21.16
CA ALA A 20 -6.29 1.54 21.70
C ALA A 20 -6.18 0.67 22.96
N GLY A 21 -5.27 -0.32 22.97
CA GLY A 21 -4.93 -1.11 24.14
C GLY A 21 -4.37 -0.26 25.29
N ARG A 22 -3.47 0.70 24.98
CA ARG A 22 -2.95 1.66 25.98
C ARG A 22 -4.02 2.56 26.59
N LEU A 23 -5.05 2.88 25.83
CA LEU A 23 -6.21 3.66 26.25
C LEU A 23 -7.32 2.80 26.88
N ASN A 24 -7.06 1.51 27.07
CA ASN A 24 -7.98 0.53 27.66
C ASN A 24 -9.31 0.42 26.90
N LEU A 25 -9.29 0.59 25.57
CA LEU A 25 -10.44 0.38 24.71
C LEU A 25 -10.59 -1.11 24.41
N LYS A 26 -11.82 -1.65 24.54
CA LYS A 26 -12.09 -3.01 24.09
C LYS A 26 -12.02 -3.06 22.56
N THR A 27 -10.92 -3.59 22.03
CA THR A 27 -10.53 -3.42 20.62
C THR A 27 -10.62 -4.73 19.82
N ILE A 28 -11.12 -4.62 18.59
CA ILE A 28 -11.12 -5.70 17.59
C ILE A 28 -10.45 -5.23 16.30
N ILE A 29 -9.60 -6.07 15.70
CA ILE A 29 -8.95 -5.81 14.41
C ILE A 29 -9.28 -6.92 13.41
N PHE A 30 -9.72 -6.54 12.22
CA PHE A 30 -9.98 -7.43 11.08
C PHE A 30 -8.80 -7.35 10.13
N THR A 31 -7.97 -8.39 10.07
CA THR A 31 -6.67 -8.29 9.41
C THR A 31 -6.73 -8.54 7.91
N GLY A 32 -7.70 -9.33 7.43
CA GLY A 32 -7.62 -9.90 6.08
C GLY A 32 -6.27 -10.59 5.87
N ALA A 33 -5.56 -10.24 4.79
CA ALA A 33 -4.15 -10.57 4.63
C ALA A 33 -3.27 -9.59 5.44
N PRO A 34 -2.57 -10.05 6.50
CA PRO A 34 -1.74 -9.19 7.33
C PRO A 34 -0.48 -8.72 6.59
N GLY A 35 0.07 -7.57 7.01
CA GLY A 35 1.33 -7.01 6.51
C GLY A 35 1.16 -5.73 5.70
N GLY A 36 0.10 -5.65 4.88
CA GLY A 36 -0.10 -4.52 3.97
C GLY A 36 1.00 -4.39 2.90
N LEU A 37 1.20 -3.19 2.34
CA LEU A 37 2.21 -2.97 1.29
C LEU A 37 3.66 -2.96 1.81
N ILE A 38 3.89 -2.70 3.10
CA ILE A 38 5.26 -2.52 3.59
C ILE A 38 6.07 -3.82 3.54
N ILE A 39 5.43 -4.98 3.69
CA ILE A 39 6.12 -6.28 3.65
C ILE A 39 6.69 -6.64 2.28
N THR A 40 6.35 -5.88 1.23
CA THR A 40 6.95 -6.03 -0.11
C THR A 40 8.12 -5.08 -0.34
N THR A 41 8.47 -4.25 0.65
CA THR A 41 9.60 -3.32 0.60
C THR A 41 10.86 -4.00 1.14
N ASP A 42 11.94 -4.03 0.34
CA ASP A 42 13.21 -4.64 0.74
C ASP A 42 13.77 -3.97 1.99
N PHE A 43 14.07 -2.66 1.88
CA PHE A 43 14.56 -1.86 2.99
C PHE A 43 13.82 -0.55 3.16
N VAL A 44 13.66 -0.18 4.43
CA VAL A 44 13.09 1.06 4.92
C VAL A 44 14.20 1.87 5.60
N ASP A 45 14.63 2.93 4.93
CA ASP A 45 15.65 3.87 5.43
C ASP A 45 15.04 5.15 6.04
N ASN A 46 13.69 5.26 6.03
CA ASN A 46 12.97 6.51 6.32
C ASN A 46 11.99 6.40 7.50
N TYR A 47 12.16 5.41 8.38
CA TYR A 47 11.42 5.30 9.63
C TYR A 47 12.32 5.69 10.82
N PRO A 48 12.12 6.86 11.46
CA PRO A 48 12.98 7.31 12.55
C PRO A 48 13.09 6.28 13.68
N GLY A 49 14.31 6.04 14.14
CA GLY A 49 14.64 4.96 15.08
C GLY A 49 15.32 3.76 14.41
N PHE A 50 15.10 3.56 13.11
CA PHE A 50 15.78 2.53 12.32
C PHE A 50 16.55 3.20 11.18
N LYS A 51 17.89 3.05 11.19
CA LYS A 51 18.72 3.54 10.08
C LYS A 51 18.51 2.73 8.80
N HIS A 52 18.19 1.45 8.97
CA HIS A 52 17.99 0.45 7.93
C HIS A 52 17.26 -0.73 8.57
N ILE A 53 16.13 -1.13 8.01
CA ILE A 53 15.34 -2.27 8.48
C ILE A 53 14.53 -2.82 7.31
N SER A 54 14.27 -4.13 7.26
CA SER A 54 13.40 -4.67 6.23
C SER A 54 11.95 -4.23 6.44
N GLY A 55 11.17 -4.14 5.37
CA GLY A 55 9.74 -3.82 5.49
C GLY A 55 8.98 -4.87 6.31
N TYR A 56 9.39 -6.13 6.21
CA TYR A 56 8.86 -7.24 7.00
C TYR A 56 9.17 -7.09 8.50
N ASP A 57 10.44 -6.89 8.87
CA ASP A 57 10.83 -6.79 10.29
C ASP A 57 10.22 -5.55 10.94
N LEU A 58 10.12 -4.44 10.20
CA LEU A 58 9.46 -3.24 10.68
C LEU A 58 7.98 -3.48 10.97
N PHE A 59 7.26 -4.19 10.09
CA PHE A 59 5.87 -4.60 10.34
C PHE A 59 5.77 -5.55 11.54
N SER A 60 6.61 -6.57 11.61
CA SER A 60 6.63 -7.56 12.69
C SER A 60 6.82 -6.90 14.05
N ASN A 61 7.75 -5.95 14.17
CA ASN A 61 7.97 -5.18 15.40
C ASN A 61 6.70 -4.42 15.85
N VAL A 62 5.97 -3.80 14.91
CA VAL A 62 4.73 -3.07 15.24
C VAL A 62 3.60 -4.04 15.60
N GLN A 63 3.48 -5.16 14.89
CA GLN A 63 2.48 -6.20 15.15
C GLN A 63 2.69 -6.85 16.53
N GLU A 64 3.93 -7.23 16.86
CA GLU A 64 4.27 -7.82 18.15
C GLU A 64 3.99 -6.85 19.30
N HIS A 65 4.31 -5.56 19.13
CA HIS A 65 4.01 -4.55 20.14
C HIS A 65 2.50 -4.39 20.33
N ALA A 66 1.70 -4.37 19.27
CA ALA A 66 0.25 -4.32 19.40
C ALA A 66 -0.31 -5.54 20.15
N ARG A 67 0.23 -6.74 19.88
CA ARG A 67 -0.16 -8.01 20.54
C ARG A 67 0.29 -8.11 22.00
N SER A 68 1.15 -7.20 22.48
CA SER A 68 1.47 -7.10 23.92
C SER A 68 0.32 -6.52 24.75
N TYR A 69 -0.73 -6.00 24.10
CA TYR A 69 -1.96 -5.52 24.72
C TYR A 69 -3.14 -6.47 24.44
N GLU A 70 -4.19 -6.39 25.25
CA GLU A 70 -5.43 -7.17 25.04
C GLU A 70 -6.22 -6.64 23.84
N ILE A 71 -5.96 -7.23 22.67
CA ILE A 71 -6.68 -6.96 21.42
C ILE A 71 -7.29 -8.25 20.86
N THR A 72 -8.50 -8.17 20.31
CA THR A 72 -9.10 -9.30 19.58
C THR A 72 -8.72 -9.23 18.11
N GLU A 73 -7.94 -10.20 17.63
CA GLU A 73 -7.53 -10.30 16.23
C GLU A 73 -8.42 -11.30 15.48
N ILE A 74 -9.08 -10.84 14.41
CA ILE A 74 -9.86 -11.67 13.52
C ILE A 74 -9.16 -11.76 12.17
N SER A 75 -8.64 -12.95 11.85
CA SER A 75 -8.02 -13.26 10.57
C SER A 75 -9.07 -13.47 9.46
N ALA A 76 -9.85 -12.43 9.17
CA ALA A 76 -10.84 -12.41 8.11
C ALA A 76 -11.00 -11.01 7.51
N GLU A 77 -11.50 -10.96 6.28
CA GLU A 77 -11.91 -9.72 5.63
C GLU A 77 -13.28 -9.27 6.13
N ALA A 78 -13.41 -7.96 6.39
CA ALA A 78 -14.70 -7.33 6.59
C ALA A 78 -15.40 -7.18 5.23
N THR A 79 -16.60 -7.72 5.10
CA THR A 79 -17.39 -7.74 3.86
C THR A 79 -18.51 -6.70 3.86
N SER A 80 -18.98 -6.30 5.05
CA SER A 80 -19.97 -5.24 5.21
C SER A 80 -19.76 -4.46 6.50
N VAL A 81 -20.14 -3.18 6.46
CA VAL A 81 -20.19 -2.30 7.62
C VAL A 81 -21.46 -1.46 7.53
N ARG A 82 -22.24 -1.43 8.62
CA ARG A 82 -23.49 -0.65 8.69
C ARG A 82 -23.68 -0.07 10.08
N SER A 83 -24.41 1.03 10.19
CA SER A 83 -24.92 1.52 11.48
C SER A 83 -26.17 0.74 11.91
N ASN A 84 -26.47 0.77 13.20
CA ASN A 84 -27.73 0.30 13.76
C ASN A 84 -28.48 1.46 14.45
N ASP A 85 -29.74 1.21 14.84
CA ASP A 85 -30.62 2.22 15.44
C ASP A 85 -30.14 2.75 16.81
N ARG A 86 -29.16 2.08 17.41
CA ARG A 86 -28.56 2.44 18.70
C ARG A 86 -27.30 3.31 18.54
N GLY A 87 -26.98 3.74 17.32
CA GLY A 87 -25.80 4.54 17.03
C GLY A 87 -24.48 3.76 17.05
N ALA A 88 -24.53 2.43 17.05
CA ALA A 88 -23.36 1.56 16.95
C ALA A 88 -23.20 1.04 15.51
N PHE A 89 -22.03 0.46 15.23
CA PHE A 89 -21.69 -0.13 13.95
C PHE A 89 -21.66 -1.65 14.04
N ILE A 90 -22.04 -2.32 12.97
CA ILE A 90 -21.97 -3.77 12.80
C ILE A 90 -21.00 -4.05 11.66
N ILE A 91 -19.91 -4.76 11.96
CA ILE A 91 -18.96 -5.26 10.96
C ILE A 91 -19.24 -6.74 10.74
N GLN A 92 -19.44 -7.10 9.48
CA GLN A 92 -19.69 -8.48 9.08
C GLN A 92 -18.48 -9.05 8.33
N THR A 93 -18.14 -10.28 8.65
CA THR A 93 -17.21 -11.11 7.88
C THR A 93 -18.00 -12.21 7.17
N LYS A 94 -17.32 -13.13 6.49
CA LYS A 94 -18.00 -14.30 5.90
C LYS A 94 -18.65 -15.23 6.93
N LYS A 95 -18.19 -15.25 8.17
CA LYS A 95 -18.62 -16.21 9.21
C LYS A 95 -19.40 -15.54 10.33
N ASP A 96 -18.92 -14.38 10.77
CA ASP A 96 -19.35 -13.76 12.02
C ASP A 96 -19.71 -12.29 11.82
N SER A 97 -20.42 -11.73 12.80
CA SER A 97 -20.70 -10.30 12.89
C SER A 97 -20.33 -9.77 14.26
N HIS A 98 -19.83 -8.53 14.32
CA HIS A 98 -19.35 -7.91 15.53
C HIS A 98 -19.86 -6.48 15.64
N GLU A 99 -20.39 -6.13 16.81
CA GLU A 99 -20.84 -4.77 17.11
C GLU A 99 -19.72 -3.94 17.76
N THR A 100 -19.59 -2.69 17.35
CA THR A 100 -18.61 -1.72 17.83
C THR A 100 -19.20 -0.32 17.94
N LYS A 101 -18.70 0.51 18.85
CA LYS A 101 -19.13 1.92 18.97
C LYS A 101 -18.43 2.84 17.96
N THR A 102 -17.19 2.54 17.59
CA THR A 102 -16.39 3.33 16.63
C THR A 102 -15.65 2.43 15.64
N VAL A 103 -15.32 2.97 14.46
CA VAL A 103 -14.69 2.24 13.34
C VAL A 103 -13.52 3.02 12.76
N LEU A 104 -12.40 2.35 12.50
CA LEU A 104 -11.27 2.84 11.72
C LEU A 104 -11.11 2.03 10.43
N PHE A 105 -11.12 2.72 9.28
CA PHE A 105 -10.65 2.18 8.01
C PHE A 105 -9.13 2.37 7.89
N ALA A 106 -8.37 1.28 8.04
CA ALA A 106 -6.93 1.19 7.82
C ALA A 106 -6.60 0.19 6.69
N THR A 107 -7.48 0.15 5.68
CA THR A 107 -7.50 -0.86 4.60
C THR A 107 -6.40 -0.68 3.56
N GLY A 108 -5.67 0.44 3.60
CA GLY A 108 -4.53 0.70 2.73
C GLY A 108 -4.91 0.85 1.26
N ALA A 109 -4.04 0.34 0.38
CA ALA A 109 -4.19 0.43 -1.07
C ALA A 109 -3.65 -0.83 -1.76
N SER A 110 -3.98 -1.01 -3.03
CA SER A 110 -3.47 -2.11 -3.88
C SER A 110 -2.74 -1.57 -5.11
N HIS A 111 -1.86 -2.38 -5.70
CA HIS A 111 -1.13 -1.99 -6.91
C HIS A 111 -2.08 -1.73 -8.08
N ARG A 112 -1.87 -0.59 -8.76
CA ARG A 112 -2.54 -0.33 -10.03
C ARG A 112 -1.96 -1.23 -11.11
N LYS A 113 -2.82 -2.02 -11.73
CA LYS A 113 -2.44 -2.90 -12.84
C LYS A 113 -2.21 -2.12 -14.13
N ILE A 114 -1.27 -2.58 -14.94
CA ILE A 114 -1.09 -2.09 -16.32
C ILE A 114 -2.16 -2.74 -17.22
N THR A 115 -2.76 -1.96 -18.11
CA THR A 115 -3.95 -2.39 -18.89
C THR A 115 -3.72 -2.38 -20.40
N VAL A 116 -2.45 -2.47 -20.84
CA VAL A 116 -2.11 -2.52 -22.26
C VAL A 116 -2.37 -3.93 -22.83
N PRO A 117 -2.59 -4.09 -24.15
CA PRO A 117 -2.68 -5.40 -24.79
C PRO A 117 -1.55 -6.35 -24.36
N GLY A 118 -1.90 -7.60 -24.06
CA GLY A 118 -0.98 -8.63 -23.54
C GLY A 118 -0.75 -8.59 -22.03
N ALA A 119 -1.07 -7.49 -21.32
CA ALA A 119 -0.78 -7.38 -19.89
C ALA A 119 -1.46 -8.46 -19.04
N ALA A 120 -2.75 -8.70 -19.24
CA ALA A 120 -3.48 -9.71 -18.47
C ALA A 120 -3.00 -11.15 -18.78
N GLU A 121 -2.56 -11.40 -20.00
CA GLU A 121 -2.06 -12.73 -20.42
C GLU A 121 -0.71 -13.08 -19.78
N PHE A 122 0.16 -12.07 -19.62
CA PHE A 122 1.50 -12.24 -19.08
C PHE A 122 1.63 -11.92 -17.58
N GLU A 123 0.52 -11.65 -16.89
CA GLU A 123 0.47 -11.53 -15.44
C GLU A 123 1.00 -12.84 -14.81
N ASN A 124 1.99 -12.73 -13.91
CA ASN A 124 2.74 -13.85 -13.34
C ASN A 124 3.54 -14.72 -14.35
N LYS A 125 3.51 -14.39 -15.65
CA LYS A 125 4.35 -14.99 -16.71
C LYS A 125 5.41 -14.02 -17.22
N GLY A 126 5.80 -13.06 -16.39
CA GLY A 126 6.81 -12.06 -16.71
C GLY A 126 6.40 -10.63 -16.38
N ILE A 127 5.14 -10.40 -16.02
CA ILE A 127 4.69 -9.14 -15.40
C ILE A 127 4.51 -9.35 -13.90
N HIS A 128 5.13 -8.48 -13.11
CA HIS A 128 5.17 -8.52 -11.65
C HIS A 128 4.87 -7.15 -11.04
N TYR A 129 4.43 -7.16 -9.78
CA TYR A 129 4.07 -5.96 -9.03
C TYR A 129 4.88 -5.82 -7.72
N CYS A 130 5.85 -6.70 -7.49
CA CYS A 130 6.71 -6.70 -6.32
C CYS A 130 8.15 -7.07 -6.74
N ALA A 131 9.03 -6.06 -6.86
CA ALA A 131 10.45 -6.31 -7.16
C ALA A 131 11.13 -7.25 -6.15
N LEU A 132 10.86 -7.08 -4.86
CA LEU A 132 11.44 -7.92 -3.80
C LEU A 132 11.02 -9.40 -3.95
N CYS A 133 9.77 -9.64 -4.31
CA CYS A 133 9.19 -10.98 -4.37
C CYS A 133 9.70 -11.77 -5.58
N ASP A 134 9.76 -11.13 -6.75
CA ASP A 134 10.02 -11.81 -8.03
C ASP A 134 11.40 -11.50 -8.61
N GLY A 135 12.10 -10.47 -8.13
CA GLY A 135 13.35 -9.94 -8.68
C GLY A 135 14.48 -10.98 -8.71
N PHE A 136 14.55 -11.87 -7.73
CA PHE A 136 15.56 -12.93 -7.66
C PHE A 136 15.51 -13.87 -8.89
N ALA A 137 14.33 -14.08 -9.48
CA ALA A 137 14.15 -14.92 -10.66
C ALA A 137 14.73 -14.30 -11.95
N TYR A 138 15.18 -13.05 -11.87
CA TYR A 138 15.75 -12.26 -12.95
C TYR A 138 17.26 -12.06 -12.85
N LYS A 139 17.96 -12.90 -12.07
CA LYS A 139 19.41 -12.89 -12.00
C LYS A 139 20.05 -12.99 -13.40
N GLY A 140 20.89 -12.00 -13.74
CA GLY A 140 21.57 -11.93 -15.04
C GLY A 140 20.64 -11.72 -16.24
N LYS A 141 19.41 -11.23 -16.02
CA LYS A 141 18.44 -10.92 -17.07
C LYS A 141 18.29 -9.42 -17.27
N ILE A 142 17.74 -9.04 -18.42
CA ILE A 142 17.32 -7.67 -18.71
C ILE A 142 15.85 -7.51 -18.32
N VAL A 143 15.54 -6.53 -17.49
CA VAL A 143 14.17 -6.24 -17.04
C VAL A 143 13.80 -4.78 -17.27
N ALA A 144 12.50 -4.50 -17.30
CA ALA A 144 11.97 -3.16 -17.27
C ALA A 144 11.10 -2.94 -16.03
N ILE A 145 11.04 -1.71 -15.54
CA ILE A 145 10.06 -1.26 -14.56
C ILE A 145 9.27 -0.09 -15.14
N VAL A 146 7.95 -0.18 -15.14
CA VAL A 146 7.04 0.85 -15.63
C VAL A 146 6.64 1.73 -14.45
N GLY A 147 7.05 3.00 -14.47
CA GLY A 147 6.79 3.92 -13.38
C GLY A 147 7.68 5.15 -13.41
N GLY A 148 7.39 6.12 -12.55
CA GLY A 148 8.09 7.41 -12.54
C GLY A 148 8.01 8.16 -11.22
N ALA A 149 7.79 7.42 -10.13
CA ALA A 149 7.69 7.93 -8.77
C ALA A 149 8.60 7.11 -7.84
N ASP A 150 8.54 7.37 -6.54
CA ASP A 150 9.45 6.80 -5.55
C ASP A 150 9.45 5.26 -5.51
N SER A 151 8.29 4.60 -5.67
CA SER A 151 8.22 3.13 -5.78
C SER A 151 9.05 2.61 -6.96
N ALA A 152 8.96 3.25 -8.13
CA ALA A 152 9.76 2.85 -9.29
C ALA A 152 11.26 3.06 -9.05
N ALA A 153 11.65 4.12 -8.33
CA ALA A 153 13.03 4.36 -7.96
C ALA A 153 13.56 3.27 -7.01
N LYS A 154 12.85 3.01 -5.90
CA LYS A 154 13.22 2.00 -4.90
C LYS A 154 13.26 0.59 -5.49
N GLU A 155 12.21 0.20 -6.21
CA GLU A 155 12.14 -1.13 -6.83
C GLU A 155 13.17 -1.32 -7.95
N SER A 156 13.54 -0.26 -8.69
CA SER A 156 14.62 -0.38 -9.69
C SER A 156 16.00 -0.64 -9.06
N LEU A 157 16.26 -0.06 -7.89
CA LEU A 157 17.48 -0.30 -7.12
C LEU A 157 17.51 -1.74 -6.62
N GLU A 158 16.36 -2.24 -6.16
CA GLU A 158 16.20 -3.64 -5.76
C GLU A 158 16.45 -4.60 -6.93
N LEU A 159 15.81 -4.36 -8.07
CA LEU A 159 16.04 -5.18 -9.27
C LEU A 159 17.49 -5.17 -9.71
N ALA A 160 18.21 -4.04 -9.57
CA ALA A 160 19.61 -3.92 -9.97
C ALA A 160 20.57 -4.77 -9.11
N GLN A 161 20.14 -5.23 -7.93
CA GLN A 161 20.90 -6.21 -7.13
C GLN A 161 21.06 -7.54 -7.88
N ASN A 162 20.01 -7.97 -8.61
CA ASN A 162 19.94 -9.27 -9.28
C ASN A 162 20.07 -9.19 -10.80
N ALA A 163 19.36 -8.25 -11.44
CA ALA A 163 19.32 -8.08 -12.88
C ALA A 163 20.67 -7.60 -13.46
N GLU A 164 20.87 -7.87 -14.75
CA GLU A 164 21.99 -7.33 -15.52
C GLU A 164 21.74 -5.86 -15.87
N ILE A 165 20.56 -5.57 -16.41
CA ILE A 165 20.10 -4.23 -16.79
C ILE A 165 18.66 -4.04 -16.31
N VAL A 166 18.36 -2.86 -15.77
CA VAL A 166 17.01 -2.43 -15.39
C VAL A 166 16.65 -1.17 -16.18
N TYR A 167 15.67 -1.26 -17.07
CA TYR A 167 15.12 -0.08 -17.75
C TYR A 167 13.97 0.53 -16.93
N ILE A 168 14.06 1.79 -16.53
CA ILE A 168 12.91 2.52 -15.99
C ILE A 168 12.18 3.18 -17.16
N LEU A 169 10.96 2.71 -17.44
CA LEU A 169 10.07 3.30 -18.45
C LEU A 169 9.19 4.34 -17.77
N CYS A 170 9.58 5.61 -17.93
CA CYS A 170 8.93 6.75 -17.30
C CYS A 170 8.12 7.55 -18.32
N ARG A 171 6.82 7.70 -18.09
CA ARG A 171 5.94 8.57 -18.90
C ARG A 171 6.32 10.05 -18.83
N GLY A 172 6.88 10.49 -17.69
CA GLY A 172 7.26 11.88 -17.49
C GLY A 172 8.64 12.20 -18.05
N SER A 173 9.00 13.48 -18.05
CA SER A 173 10.32 13.94 -18.48
C SER A 173 11.46 13.65 -17.50
N ALA A 174 11.12 13.26 -16.27
CA ALA A 174 12.08 12.92 -15.23
C ALA A 174 11.49 11.90 -14.25
N LEU A 175 12.38 11.14 -13.60
CA LEU A 175 12.04 10.31 -12.45
C LEU A 175 11.72 11.21 -11.26
N ARG A 176 10.59 10.99 -10.61
CA ARG A 176 10.20 11.66 -9.36
C ARG A 176 10.36 10.70 -8.19
N GLY A 177 10.42 11.23 -6.98
CA GLY A 177 10.54 10.47 -5.75
C GLY A 177 11.40 11.21 -4.75
N GLU A 178 11.82 10.52 -3.68
CA GLU A 178 12.76 11.11 -2.76
C GLU A 178 14.09 11.39 -3.50
N PRO A 179 14.67 12.61 -3.39
CA PRO A 179 15.89 12.98 -4.11
C PRO A 179 17.06 12.02 -3.90
N VAL A 180 17.14 11.40 -2.71
CA VAL A 180 18.16 10.39 -2.40
C VAL A 180 18.03 9.14 -3.28
N ASN A 181 16.80 8.65 -3.51
CA ASN A 181 16.55 7.47 -4.35
C ASN A 181 16.78 7.79 -5.82
N VAL A 182 16.35 8.97 -6.27
CA VAL A 182 16.61 9.45 -7.64
C VAL A 182 18.12 9.55 -7.88
N THR A 183 18.88 10.10 -6.94
CA THR A 183 20.34 10.19 -7.02
C THR A 183 20.99 8.81 -7.08
N ARG A 184 20.58 7.88 -6.21
CA ARG A 184 21.06 6.48 -6.21
C ARG A 184 20.79 5.79 -7.55
N VAL A 185 19.61 6.01 -8.14
CA VAL A 185 19.27 5.49 -9.47
C VAL A 185 20.21 6.01 -10.55
N HIS A 186 20.48 7.33 -10.58
CA HIS A 186 21.38 7.92 -11.57
C HIS A 186 22.85 7.46 -11.41
N GLN A 187 23.27 7.11 -10.20
CA GLN A 187 24.62 6.60 -9.93
C GLN A 187 24.78 5.11 -10.27
N ASN A 188 23.68 4.36 -10.38
CA ASN A 188 23.72 2.93 -10.64
C ASN A 188 23.88 2.62 -12.14
N LYS A 189 25.02 2.07 -12.53
CA LYS A 189 25.37 1.78 -13.94
C LYS A 189 24.47 0.71 -14.61
N LYS A 190 23.76 -0.11 -13.83
CA LYS A 190 22.83 -1.11 -14.36
C LYS A 190 21.46 -0.54 -14.69
N ILE A 191 21.13 0.65 -14.17
CA ILE A 191 19.81 1.25 -14.33
C ILE A 191 19.85 2.27 -15.47
N LYS A 192 18.91 2.14 -16.41
CA LYS A 192 18.74 3.02 -17.55
C LYS A 192 17.38 3.70 -17.49
N LEU A 193 17.37 5.01 -17.28
CA LEU A 193 16.14 5.80 -17.27
C LEU A 193 15.73 6.17 -18.71
N VAL A 194 14.56 5.71 -19.13
CA VAL A 194 13.95 6.04 -20.42
C VAL A 194 12.74 6.93 -20.14
N THR A 195 12.82 8.19 -20.54
CA THR A 195 11.81 9.21 -20.19
C THR A 195 10.82 9.45 -21.32
N ASN A 196 9.72 10.11 -20.96
CA ASN A 196 8.62 10.53 -21.83
C ASN A 196 7.98 9.36 -22.62
N ILE A 197 8.17 8.10 -22.20
CA ILE A 197 7.82 6.89 -22.96
C ILE A 197 6.73 6.07 -22.25
N ASN A 198 5.89 5.38 -23.01
CA ASN A 198 4.88 4.48 -22.46
C ASN A 198 4.91 3.10 -23.12
N PRO A 199 4.74 2.02 -22.35
CA PRO A 199 4.33 0.74 -22.90
C PRO A 199 3.00 0.86 -23.64
N VAL A 200 2.88 0.24 -24.81
CA VAL A 200 1.62 0.14 -25.57
C VAL A 200 1.17 -1.30 -25.79
N LYS A 201 2.08 -2.28 -25.68
CA LYS A 201 1.74 -3.71 -25.78
C LYS A 201 2.84 -4.56 -25.13
N ILE A 202 2.45 -5.62 -24.44
CA ILE A 202 3.37 -6.63 -23.94
C ILE A 202 3.53 -7.73 -25.00
N ILE A 203 4.78 -8.13 -25.27
CA ILE A 203 5.12 -9.08 -26.32
C ILE A 203 5.73 -10.33 -25.68
N GLY A 204 5.30 -11.50 -26.15
CA GLY A 204 5.80 -12.78 -25.70
C GLY A 204 5.05 -13.94 -26.36
N LYS A 205 5.51 -15.16 -26.06
CA LYS A 205 4.79 -16.41 -26.41
C LYS A 205 4.26 -17.08 -25.14
N GLU A 206 5.13 -17.75 -24.39
CA GLU A 206 4.79 -18.36 -23.10
C GLU A 206 5.07 -17.42 -21.93
N ARG A 207 6.05 -16.54 -22.11
CA ARG A 207 6.49 -15.52 -21.14
C ARG A 207 6.78 -14.22 -21.86
N VAL A 208 6.95 -13.15 -21.09
CA VAL A 208 7.40 -11.84 -21.60
C VAL A 208 8.76 -11.99 -22.30
N GLU A 209 8.83 -11.47 -23.54
CA GLU A 209 10.04 -11.36 -24.35
C GLU A 209 10.36 -9.90 -24.72
N GLY A 210 9.38 -9.00 -24.53
CA GLY A 210 9.59 -7.57 -24.73
C GLY A 210 8.35 -6.73 -24.46
N VAL A 211 8.53 -5.44 -24.67
CA VAL A 211 7.47 -4.44 -24.58
C VAL A 211 7.55 -3.51 -25.78
N GLU A 212 6.41 -3.34 -26.45
CA GLU A 212 6.24 -2.31 -27.46
C GLU A 212 6.03 -0.97 -26.79
N LEU A 213 6.69 0.06 -27.29
CA LEU A 213 6.70 1.41 -26.77
C LEU A 213 5.92 2.32 -27.72
N ASP A 214 5.30 3.37 -27.20
CA ASP A 214 4.59 4.39 -27.97
C ASP A 214 5.47 5.17 -28.95
N ARG A 215 6.79 5.06 -28.79
CA ARG A 215 7.80 5.63 -29.67
C ARG A 215 9.13 4.87 -29.57
N PRO A 216 9.99 4.95 -30.59
CA PRO A 216 11.25 4.24 -30.59
C PRO A 216 12.20 4.68 -29.47
N TYR A 217 12.88 3.71 -28.86
CA TYR A 217 14.06 3.89 -28.01
C TYR A 217 15.25 3.24 -28.70
N GLU A 218 16.35 3.97 -28.86
CA GLU A 218 17.55 3.50 -29.58
C GLU A 218 17.23 2.90 -30.98
N GLY A 219 16.27 3.50 -31.69
CA GLY A 219 15.87 3.09 -33.05
C GLY A 219 14.87 1.93 -33.11
N SER A 220 14.42 1.39 -31.98
CA SER A 220 13.45 0.29 -31.93
C SER A 220 12.18 0.68 -31.17
N ALA A 221 11.01 0.38 -31.73
CA ALA A 221 9.74 0.45 -30.99
C ALA A 221 9.58 -0.69 -29.97
N ILE A 222 10.38 -1.76 -30.08
CA ILE A 222 10.34 -2.92 -29.19
C ILE A 222 11.58 -2.91 -28.31
N LEU A 223 11.38 -2.85 -27.00
CA LEU A 223 12.42 -3.10 -26.01
C LEU A 223 12.37 -4.57 -25.59
N LYS A 224 13.45 -5.30 -25.90
CA LYS A 224 13.59 -6.70 -25.50
C LYS A 224 13.95 -6.79 -24.01
N VAL A 225 13.06 -7.40 -23.24
CA VAL A 225 13.19 -7.61 -21.79
C VAL A 225 12.58 -8.97 -21.44
N GLN A 226 13.09 -9.60 -20.39
CA GLN A 226 12.61 -10.91 -19.94
C GLN A 226 11.58 -10.80 -18.81
N GLY A 227 11.46 -9.61 -18.20
CA GLY A 227 10.50 -9.30 -17.15
C GLY A 227 10.14 -7.82 -17.11
N ILE A 228 8.92 -7.54 -16.67
CA ILE A 228 8.35 -6.20 -16.55
C ILE A 228 7.76 -6.07 -15.14
N PHE A 229 8.27 -5.12 -14.38
CA PHE A 229 7.78 -4.74 -13.08
C PHE A 229 6.91 -3.49 -13.21
N VAL A 230 5.85 -3.36 -12.41
CA VAL A 230 4.88 -2.28 -12.56
C VAL A 230 4.72 -1.51 -11.26
N ALA A 231 5.17 -0.25 -11.28
CA ALA A 231 5.13 0.69 -10.15
C ALA A 231 4.44 2.02 -10.58
N ILE A 232 3.21 1.90 -11.08
CA ILE A 232 2.41 3.03 -11.64
C ILE A 232 1.41 3.64 -10.65
N GLY A 233 1.62 3.41 -9.35
CA GLY A 233 0.80 3.92 -8.25
C GLY A 233 -0.17 2.88 -7.69
N HIS A 234 -0.95 3.32 -6.70
CA HIS A 234 -1.87 2.46 -5.96
C HIS A 234 -3.34 2.90 -6.14
N ILE A 235 -4.25 2.01 -5.74
CA ILE A 235 -5.69 2.22 -5.69
C ILE A 235 -6.12 2.06 -4.22
N PRO A 236 -6.61 3.13 -3.56
CA PRO A 236 -7.11 3.06 -2.18
C PRO A 236 -8.21 2.00 -2.04
N GLN A 237 -8.17 1.21 -0.97
CA GLN A 237 -9.16 0.17 -0.66
C GLN A 237 -10.31 0.76 0.17
N SER A 238 -11.06 1.69 -0.41
CA SER A 238 -12.04 2.53 0.31
C SER A 238 -13.50 2.12 0.10
N GLU A 239 -13.77 1.09 -0.70
CA GLU A 239 -15.11 0.69 -1.13
C GLU A 239 -16.06 0.41 0.04
N LEU A 240 -15.57 -0.24 1.09
CA LEU A 240 -16.37 -0.60 2.27
C LEU A 240 -16.91 0.64 3.00
N SER A 241 -16.17 1.75 2.97
CA SER A 241 -16.56 3.01 3.63
C SER A 241 -17.82 3.64 3.05
N LEU A 242 -18.14 3.36 1.77
CA LEU A 242 -19.34 3.87 1.11
C LEU A 242 -20.64 3.37 1.76
N GLN A 243 -20.61 2.20 2.40
CA GLN A 243 -21.78 1.64 3.07
C GLN A 243 -22.21 2.47 4.30
N LEU A 244 -21.32 3.31 4.83
CA LEU A 244 -21.62 4.28 5.88
C LEU A 244 -21.86 5.71 5.35
N GLY A 245 -21.78 5.93 4.04
CA GLY A 245 -21.85 7.27 3.46
C GLY A 245 -20.58 8.12 3.69
N VAL A 246 -19.42 7.47 3.89
CA VAL A 246 -18.14 8.17 4.01
C VAL A 246 -17.76 8.82 2.68
N LEU A 247 -17.40 10.10 2.73
CA LEU A 247 -16.99 10.88 1.58
C LEU A 247 -15.59 10.48 1.09
N ARG A 248 -15.42 10.51 -0.22
CA ARG A 248 -14.15 10.25 -0.90
C ARG A 248 -13.87 11.34 -1.92
N ASN A 249 -12.59 11.60 -2.18
CA ASN A 249 -12.18 12.50 -3.26
C ASN A 249 -12.25 11.81 -4.63
N GLU A 250 -11.90 12.53 -5.70
CA GLU A 250 -11.91 12.00 -7.08
C GLU A 250 -10.96 10.81 -7.30
N LYS A 251 -9.91 10.68 -6.48
CA LYS A 251 -8.99 9.54 -6.48
C LYS A 251 -9.50 8.35 -5.68
N LYS A 252 -10.72 8.44 -5.14
CA LYS A 252 -11.35 7.46 -4.25
C LYS A 252 -10.64 7.30 -2.91
N GLU A 253 -9.88 8.30 -2.49
CA GLU A 253 -9.28 8.35 -1.15
C GLU A 253 -10.34 8.83 -0.14
N ILE A 254 -10.37 8.27 1.07
CA ILE A 254 -11.28 8.71 2.14
C ILE A 254 -10.85 10.09 2.61
N VAL A 255 -11.76 11.06 2.57
CA VAL A 255 -11.49 12.42 3.03
C VAL A 255 -11.47 12.45 4.55
N ILE A 256 -10.35 12.92 5.12
CA ILE A 256 -10.21 13.08 6.57
C ILE A 256 -9.83 14.51 6.96
N ASN A 257 -10.15 14.90 8.19
CA ASN A 257 -9.62 16.12 8.78
C ASN A 257 -8.25 15.85 9.48
N ARG A 258 -7.65 16.90 10.08
CA ARG A 258 -6.38 16.79 10.83
C ARG A 258 -6.41 15.82 12.02
N PHE A 259 -7.60 15.43 12.46
CA PHE A 259 -7.82 14.49 13.56
C PHE A 259 -8.21 13.09 13.05
N THR A 260 -8.04 12.81 11.75
CA THR A 260 -8.36 11.52 11.11
C THR A 260 -9.85 11.16 11.10
N GLU A 261 -10.71 12.14 11.36
CA GLU A 261 -12.17 11.97 11.33
C GLU A 261 -12.69 12.07 9.90
N THR A 262 -13.64 11.19 9.57
CA THR A 262 -14.44 11.31 8.34
C THR A 262 -15.64 12.24 8.55
N ASN A 263 -16.51 12.38 7.54
CA ASN A 263 -17.79 13.06 7.69
C ASN A 263 -18.81 12.29 8.55
N VAL A 264 -18.56 11.02 8.87
CA VAL A 264 -19.46 10.19 9.68
C VAL A 264 -18.93 10.14 11.10
N HIS A 265 -19.76 10.56 12.06
CA HIS A 265 -19.38 10.62 13.46
C HIS A 265 -19.02 9.22 14.01
N GLY A 266 -17.87 9.10 14.68
CA GLY A 266 -17.37 7.81 15.19
C GLY A 266 -16.69 6.92 14.13
N VAL A 267 -16.49 7.45 12.92
CA VAL A 267 -15.80 6.76 11.81
C VAL A 267 -14.55 7.53 11.42
N TYR A 268 -13.44 6.81 11.39
CA TYR A 268 -12.09 7.32 11.14
C TYR A 268 -11.47 6.61 9.93
N ALA A 269 -10.44 7.22 9.32
CA ALA A 269 -9.61 6.57 8.32
C ALA A 269 -8.14 6.98 8.46
N ALA A 270 -7.22 6.06 8.14
CA ALA A 270 -5.78 6.30 8.31
C ALA A 270 -4.93 5.52 7.29
N GLY A 271 -3.78 6.08 6.94
CA GLY A 271 -2.80 5.48 6.04
C GLY A 271 -3.17 5.62 4.56
N ASP A 272 -2.79 4.64 3.76
CA ASP A 272 -2.87 4.76 2.30
C ASP A 272 -4.30 4.85 1.74
N VAL A 273 -5.32 4.54 2.55
CA VAL A 273 -6.73 4.70 2.19
C VAL A 273 -7.23 6.15 2.28
N SER A 274 -6.60 7.00 3.10
CA SER A 274 -7.00 8.40 3.33
C SER A 274 -6.53 9.33 2.20
N ASP A 275 -6.91 10.59 2.22
CA ASP A 275 -6.49 11.61 1.24
C ASP A 275 -5.18 12.32 1.59
N THR A 276 -4.46 11.84 2.61
CA THR A 276 -3.14 12.36 2.98
C THR A 276 -2.17 12.29 1.81
N PRO A 277 -1.56 13.41 1.38
CA PRO A 277 -0.84 13.48 0.12
C PRO A 277 0.47 12.70 0.11
N PHE A 278 1.15 12.62 1.26
CA PHE A 278 2.43 11.92 1.38
C PHE A 278 2.25 10.57 2.07
N LYS A 279 2.28 9.50 1.28
CA LYS A 279 2.08 8.13 1.74
C LYS A 279 3.37 7.54 2.29
N GLN A 280 3.47 7.45 3.60
CA GLN A 280 4.59 6.83 4.31
C GLN A 280 4.07 6.03 5.49
N MET A 281 4.72 4.91 5.82
CA MET A 281 4.31 4.08 6.95
C MET A 281 4.25 4.89 8.26
N ILE A 282 5.22 5.77 8.52
CA ILE A 282 5.23 6.61 9.73
C ILE A 282 4.03 7.55 9.81
N ILE A 283 3.60 8.10 8.67
CA ILE A 283 2.43 8.99 8.58
C ILE A 283 1.15 8.17 8.83
N GLY A 284 1.02 7.03 8.16
CA GLY A 284 -0.12 6.12 8.38
C GLY A 284 -0.21 5.65 9.83
N CYS A 285 0.90 5.30 10.46
CA CYS A 285 0.94 4.96 11.88
C CYS A 285 0.49 6.13 12.75
N ALA A 286 1.00 7.35 12.52
CA ALA A 286 0.60 8.53 13.27
C ALA A 286 -0.91 8.81 13.15
N GLU A 287 -1.47 8.65 11.96
CA GLU A 287 -2.92 8.76 11.73
C GLU A 287 -3.70 7.66 12.47
N GLY A 288 -3.25 6.41 12.43
CA GLY A 288 -3.89 5.31 13.17
C GLY A 288 -3.89 5.56 14.68
N VAL A 289 -2.78 6.09 15.21
CA VAL A 289 -2.67 6.52 16.61
C VAL A 289 -3.63 7.65 16.94
N MET A 290 -3.74 8.65 16.07
CA MET A 290 -4.72 9.73 16.22
C MET A 290 -6.15 9.20 16.24
N ALA A 291 -6.50 8.27 15.35
CA ALA A 291 -7.81 7.65 15.31
C ALA A 291 -8.16 6.92 16.62
N ALA A 292 -7.22 6.15 17.19
CA ALA A 292 -7.41 5.50 18.48
C ALA A 292 -7.66 6.51 19.61
N TYR A 293 -6.91 7.62 19.65
CA TYR A 293 -7.12 8.69 20.62
C TYR A 293 -8.48 9.38 20.45
N ARG A 294 -8.89 9.65 19.21
CA ARG A 294 -10.19 10.27 18.93
C ARG A 294 -11.36 9.34 19.23
N ALA A 295 -11.22 8.04 19.00
CA ALA A 295 -12.20 7.04 19.42
C ALA A 295 -12.34 7.03 20.95
N TYR A 296 -11.24 7.09 21.69
CA TYR A 296 -11.27 7.22 23.15
C TYR A 296 -12.01 8.49 23.62
N GLU A 297 -11.67 9.66 23.06
CA GLU A 297 -12.35 10.92 23.42
C GLU A 297 -13.84 10.92 23.06
N HIS A 298 -14.20 10.31 21.93
CA HIS A 298 -15.59 10.15 21.51
C HIS A 298 -16.39 9.38 22.57
N LEU A 299 -15.81 8.31 23.10
CA LEU A 299 -16.46 7.45 24.10
C LEU A 299 -16.50 8.06 25.49
N ALA A 300 -15.46 8.82 25.87
CA ALA A 300 -15.41 9.52 27.15
C ALA A 300 -16.46 10.62 27.28
N LYS A 301 -16.85 11.27 26.18
CA LYS A 301 -17.89 12.30 26.15
C LYS A 301 -19.32 11.75 26.11
N ALA A 302 -19.48 10.44 25.95
CA ALA A 302 -20.77 9.76 25.93
C ALA A 302 -21.21 9.26 27.33
N ILE A 303 -20.42 9.58 28.37
CA ILE A 303 -20.70 9.36 29.80
C ILE A 303 -21.11 10.69 30.42
#